data_AF-A0A4W3GZS4-F1
#
_entry.id   AF-A0A4W3GZS4-F1
#
_cell.length_a   1.000
_cell.length_b   1.000
_cell.length_c   1.000
_cell.angle_alpha   90.00
_cell.angle_beta   90.00
_cell.angle_gamma   90.00
#
_symmetry.space_group_name_H-M   'P 1'
#
loop_
_entity.id
_entity.type
_entity.pdbx_description
1 polymer ?
#
loop_
_entity_poly.entity_id
_entity_poly.type
_entity_poly.pdbx_seq_one_letter_code
_entity_poly.pdbx_strand_id
1 'polypeptide(L)'
;MCFNPSYCWILCCTLEPIFKHPEHKQPSPKTITQLYSSYLYNILKNHPRATESPREVMLRAGEMAYEGVCNRTIVFDDDHFSHHQLEPSNFISGFMMEILEKDDGGRRVVYTFPHLTVQEFVAALAQYLTPVRMNLKNLLRQIQKRNDGRFEIFLRFVVGLSWPHTARQLEEILGPLPNASVCEAISWLKFNVEAAIKQSGSKDGKRKLLNMMYYLFESQNNTLAQVTLGAVETLNFSRFRLNPLDCAVLSHVLQLCDTIENLDLNHCNIGAEGIQRLVPALHKCRQLRFVLIDGFSQKPGEYQPVSEVCECSGNILTYRQSVSLGENSQHNLAITDPQY
;
A
#
# COMPACT_ATOMS: atom_id res chain seq x y z
N MET A 1 0.59 1.12 -10.52
CA MET A 1 -0.78 1.38 -10.05
C MET A 1 -1.86 0.85 -11.00
N CYS A 2 -1.67 0.88 -12.33
CA CYS A 2 -2.67 0.47 -13.33
C CYS A 2 -3.02 -1.03 -13.44
N PHE A 3 -2.46 -1.89 -12.57
CA PHE A 3 -2.88 -3.30 -12.52
C PHE A 3 -4.28 -3.46 -11.90
N ASN A 4 -4.75 -2.45 -11.15
CA ASN A 4 -6.11 -2.37 -10.64
C ASN A 4 -6.92 -1.41 -11.52
N PRO A 5 -7.93 -1.89 -12.26
CA PRO A 5 -8.72 -1.05 -13.17
C PRO A 5 -9.38 0.15 -12.49
N SER A 6 -9.77 0.05 -11.22
CA SER A 6 -10.39 1.17 -10.49
C SER A 6 -9.41 2.33 -10.30
N TYR A 7 -8.11 2.06 -10.26
CA TYR A 7 -7.08 3.09 -10.16
C TYR A 7 -6.82 3.78 -11.50
N CYS A 8 -7.11 3.14 -12.63
CA CYS A 8 -6.87 3.72 -13.95
C CYS A 8 -7.73 4.97 -14.17
N TRP A 9 -9.02 4.91 -13.84
CA TRP A 9 -9.91 6.07 -13.95
C TRP A 9 -9.44 7.23 -13.07
N ILE A 10 -9.16 6.96 -11.79
CA ILE A 10 -8.65 7.95 -10.85
C ILE A 10 -7.32 8.53 -11.33
N LEU A 11 -6.41 7.69 -11.84
CA LEU A 11 -5.13 8.13 -12.40
C LEU A 11 -5.31 9.05 -13.61
N CYS A 12 -6.24 8.75 -14.51
CA CYS A 12 -6.56 9.64 -15.62
C CYS A 12 -7.05 11.00 -15.13
N CYS A 13 -7.99 11.03 -14.19
CA CYS A 13 -8.48 12.28 -13.58
C CYS A 13 -7.37 13.06 -12.87
N THR A 14 -6.44 12.38 -12.19
CA THR A 14 -5.34 13.02 -11.46
C THR A 14 -4.25 13.56 -12.38
N LEU A 15 -3.91 12.83 -13.46
CA LEU A 15 -2.81 13.20 -14.35
C LEU A 15 -3.22 14.22 -15.42
N GLU A 16 -4.52 14.36 -15.73
CA GLU A 16 -5.00 15.30 -16.77
C GLU A 16 -4.46 16.73 -16.60
N PRO A 17 -4.49 17.35 -15.39
CA PRO A 17 -3.94 18.71 -15.21
C PRO A 17 -2.42 18.78 -15.41
N ILE A 18 -1.68 17.71 -15.05
CA ILE A 18 -0.22 17.63 -15.22
C ILE A 18 0.13 17.64 -16.72
N PHE A 19 -0.63 16.92 -17.54
CA PHE A 19 -0.42 16.89 -18.98
C PHE A 19 -0.86 18.19 -19.69
N LYS A 20 -1.89 18.86 -19.19
CA LYS A 20 -2.37 20.14 -19.76
C LYS A 20 -1.47 21.33 -19.41
N HIS A 21 -0.72 21.26 -18.31
CA HIS A 21 0.15 22.35 -17.85
C HIS A 21 1.57 21.84 -17.53
N PRO A 22 2.35 21.44 -18.55
CA PRO A 22 3.68 20.86 -18.36
C PRO A 22 4.70 21.82 -17.70
N GLU A 23 4.41 23.12 -17.71
CA GLU A 23 5.15 24.17 -17.00
C GLU A 23 5.18 23.93 -15.48
N HIS A 24 4.11 23.31 -14.94
CA HIS A 24 3.99 22.95 -13.54
C HIS A 24 4.62 21.57 -13.32
N LYS A 25 5.87 21.55 -12.86
CA LYS A 25 6.64 20.34 -12.47
C LYS A 25 6.07 19.63 -11.24
N GLN A 26 4.78 19.30 -11.21
CA GLN A 26 4.24 18.44 -10.17
C GLN A 26 4.77 17.02 -10.37
N PRO A 27 5.40 16.40 -9.36
CA PRO A 27 5.89 15.04 -9.48
C PRO A 27 4.70 14.08 -9.64
N SER A 28 4.84 13.09 -10.52
CA SER A 28 3.85 12.03 -10.64
C SER A 28 3.71 11.27 -9.31
N PRO A 29 2.48 10.91 -8.89
CA PRO A 29 2.28 10.14 -7.67
C PRO A 29 3.02 8.80 -7.75
N LYS A 30 3.75 8.46 -6.69
CA LYS A 30 4.47 7.18 -6.55
C LYS A 30 3.66 6.16 -5.76
N THR A 31 2.90 6.64 -4.78
CA THR A 31 2.07 5.82 -3.89
C THR A 31 0.59 5.99 -4.19
N ILE A 32 -0.25 5.05 -3.72
CA ILE A 32 -1.70 5.23 -3.89
C ILE A 32 -2.20 6.40 -3.05
N THR A 33 -1.61 6.66 -1.88
CA THR A 33 -2.06 7.80 -1.06
C THR A 33 -1.79 9.12 -1.76
N GLN A 34 -0.63 9.29 -2.41
CA GLN A 34 -0.37 10.49 -3.22
C GLN A 34 -1.37 10.63 -4.37
N LEU A 35 -1.68 9.53 -5.07
CA LEU A 35 -2.64 9.53 -6.17
C LEU A 35 -4.02 10.04 -5.70
N TYR A 36 -4.50 9.54 -4.55
CA TYR A 36 -5.81 9.90 -4.02
C TYR A 36 -5.81 11.29 -3.37
N SER A 37 -4.70 11.72 -2.76
CA SER A 37 -4.54 13.11 -2.30
C SER A 37 -4.65 14.09 -3.45
N SER A 38 -3.94 13.85 -4.56
CA SER A 38 -4.01 14.72 -5.73
C SER A 38 -5.37 14.65 -6.44
N TYR A 39 -5.99 13.47 -6.51
CA TYR A 39 -7.36 13.30 -7.00
C TYR A 39 -8.35 14.18 -6.22
N LEU A 40 -8.37 14.04 -4.89
CA LEU A 40 -9.28 14.80 -4.04
C LEU A 40 -8.95 16.29 -4.07
N TYR A 41 -7.67 16.68 -4.04
CA TYR A 41 -7.26 18.08 -4.17
C TYR A 41 -7.80 18.73 -5.46
N ASN A 42 -7.69 18.04 -6.60
CA ASN A 42 -8.18 18.55 -7.89
C ASN A 42 -9.69 18.76 -7.88
N ILE A 43 -10.45 17.89 -7.22
CA ILE A 43 -11.89 18.07 -7.01
C ILE A 43 -12.14 19.30 -6.14
N LEU A 44 -11.55 19.33 -4.94
CA LEU A 44 -11.85 20.37 -3.95
C LEU A 44 -11.40 21.76 -4.39
N LYS A 45 -10.34 21.86 -5.20
CA LYS A 45 -9.84 23.13 -5.73
C LYS A 45 -10.76 23.75 -6.79
N ASN A 46 -11.43 22.91 -7.57
CA ASN A 46 -12.22 23.36 -8.73
C ASN A 46 -13.72 23.53 -8.43
N HIS A 47 -14.21 23.05 -7.28
CA HIS A 47 -15.61 23.21 -6.89
C HIS A 47 -15.84 24.47 -6.04
N PRO A 48 -17.01 25.13 -6.13
CA PRO A 48 -17.36 26.29 -5.32
C PRO A 48 -17.20 25.96 -3.82
N ARG A 49 -16.57 26.87 -3.07
CA ARG A 49 -16.41 26.71 -1.62
C ARG A 49 -17.78 26.48 -0.98
N ALA A 50 -17.87 25.47 -0.12
CA ALA A 50 -19.05 25.24 0.69
C ALA A 50 -19.41 26.53 1.45
N THR A 51 -20.70 26.71 1.71
CA THR A 51 -21.21 27.73 2.65
C THR A 51 -20.63 27.52 4.06
N GLU A 52 -20.27 26.28 4.38
CA GLU A 52 -19.59 25.86 5.60
C GLU A 52 -18.09 25.61 5.36
N SER A 53 -17.32 25.47 6.45
CA SER A 53 -15.90 25.17 6.37
C SER A 53 -15.66 23.84 5.62
N PRO A 54 -14.88 23.83 4.51
CA PRO A 54 -14.54 22.60 3.78
C PRO A 54 -13.98 21.50 4.69
N ARG A 55 -13.23 21.91 5.72
CA ARG A 55 -12.67 21.02 6.74
C ARG A 55 -13.75 20.30 7.55
N GLU A 56 -14.79 21.01 7.97
CA GLU A 56 -15.87 20.46 8.79
C GLU A 56 -16.82 19.56 7.98
N VAL A 57 -17.12 19.96 6.74
CA VAL A 57 -17.87 19.12 5.80
C VAL A 57 -17.10 17.84 5.48
N MET A 58 -15.79 17.94 5.20
CA MET A 58 -14.94 16.78 4.94
C MET A 58 -14.79 15.86 6.16
N LEU A 59 -14.71 16.42 7.38
CA LEU A 59 -14.68 15.64 8.61
C LEU A 59 -15.96 14.79 8.75
N ARG A 60 -17.15 15.41 8.67
CA ARG A 60 -18.44 14.71 8.76
C ARG A 60 -18.60 13.66 7.66
N ALA A 61 -18.24 14.00 6.41
CA ALA A 61 -18.27 13.06 5.30
C ALA A 61 -17.32 11.87 5.49
N GLY A 62 -16.15 12.09 6.08
CA GLY A 62 -15.21 11.00 6.38
C GLY A 62 -15.56 10.20 7.62
N GLU A 63 -16.24 10.77 8.62
CA GLU A 63 -16.85 10.02 9.73
C GLU A 63 -17.92 9.05 9.20
N MET A 64 -18.81 9.54 8.34
CA MET A 64 -19.78 8.72 7.60
C MET A 64 -19.09 7.63 6.76
N ALA A 65 -18.05 7.99 6.02
CA ALA A 65 -17.28 7.04 5.22
C ALA A 65 -16.64 5.94 6.07
N TYR A 66 -16.08 6.30 7.23
CA TYR A 66 -15.45 5.38 8.17
C TYR A 66 -16.46 4.41 8.79
N GLU A 67 -17.64 4.89 9.17
CA GLU A 67 -18.75 4.02 9.59
C GLU A 67 -19.18 3.09 8.46
N GLY A 68 -19.22 3.58 7.23
CA GLY A 68 -19.48 2.75 6.05
C GLY A 68 -18.43 1.65 5.86
N VAL A 69 -17.14 1.95 6.04
CA VAL A 69 -16.08 0.93 6.02
C VAL A 69 -16.25 -0.07 7.18
N CYS A 70 -16.62 0.42 8.36
CA CYS A 70 -16.90 -0.43 9.53
C CYS A 70 -18.08 -1.37 9.29
N ASN A 71 -19.13 -0.94 8.61
CA ASN A 71 -20.37 -1.68 8.47
C ASN A 71 -20.54 -2.33 7.09
N ARG A 72 -19.59 -2.12 6.17
CA ARG A 72 -19.65 -2.51 4.75
C ARG A 72 -20.80 -1.83 3.99
N THR A 73 -21.14 -0.61 4.40
CA THR A 73 -22.11 0.26 3.73
C THR A 73 -21.42 1.08 2.64
N ILE A 74 -21.98 1.06 1.43
CA ILE A 74 -21.48 1.79 0.25
C ILE A 74 -22.53 2.75 -0.34
N VAL A 75 -23.79 2.61 0.06
CA VAL A 75 -24.92 3.47 -0.32
C VAL A 75 -25.36 4.22 0.93
N PHE A 76 -25.42 5.53 0.85
CA PHE A 76 -25.75 6.44 1.95
C PHE A 76 -27.01 7.21 1.55
N ASP A 77 -28.02 7.18 2.41
CA ASP A 77 -29.28 7.85 2.15
C ASP A 77 -29.44 9.11 3.03
N ASP A 78 -30.62 9.73 2.96
CA ASP A 78 -30.93 10.94 3.74
C ASP A 78 -30.77 10.74 5.25
N ASP A 79 -30.98 9.52 5.76
CA ASP A 79 -30.84 9.22 7.19
C ASP A 79 -29.37 9.22 7.60
N HIS A 80 -28.49 8.67 6.74
CA HIS A 80 -27.04 8.74 6.95
C HIS A 80 -26.55 10.19 6.90
N PHE A 81 -27.03 10.98 5.93
CA PHE A 81 -26.68 12.40 5.82
C PHE A 81 -27.12 13.18 7.05
N SER A 82 -28.37 12.99 7.48
CA SER A 82 -28.94 13.63 8.66
C SER A 82 -28.17 13.25 9.94
N HIS A 83 -27.80 11.97 10.09
CA HIS A 83 -27.03 11.49 11.25
C HIS A 83 -25.67 12.19 11.38
N HIS A 84 -24.99 12.38 10.24
CA HIS A 84 -23.70 13.04 10.17
C HIS A 84 -23.80 14.56 9.98
N GLN A 85 -25.01 15.14 10.07
CA GLN A 85 -25.27 16.58 9.87
C GLN A 85 -24.72 17.08 8.52
N LEU A 86 -24.88 16.28 7.47
CA LEU A 86 -24.48 16.61 6.11
C LEU A 86 -25.71 17.02 5.29
N GLU A 87 -25.52 18.01 4.43
CA GLU A 87 -26.51 18.42 3.45
C GLU A 87 -25.94 18.27 2.04
N PRO A 88 -26.78 17.88 1.06
CA PRO A 88 -26.38 17.87 -0.35
C PRO A 88 -25.86 19.24 -0.77
N SER A 89 -24.67 19.28 -1.38
CA SER A 89 -24.03 20.53 -1.77
C SER A 89 -23.11 20.36 -2.97
N ASN A 90 -22.75 21.48 -3.62
CA ASN A 90 -21.75 21.51 -4.69
C ASN A 90 -20.37 21.00 -4.25
N PHE A 91 -20.10 21.02 -2.94
CA PHE A 91 -18.87 20.48 -2.36
C PHE A 91 -18.93 18.95 -2.25
N ILE A 92 -20.01 18.40 -1.69
CA ILE A 92 -20.21 16.95 -1.56
C ILE A 92 -20.29 16.27 -2.92
N SER A 93 -21.02 16.85 -3.88
CA SER A 93 -21.13 16.34 -5.25
C SER A 93 -19.81 16.33 -6.03
N GLY A 94 -18.76 17.00 -5.54
CA GLY A 94 -17.43 16.90 -6.11
C GLY A 94 -16.80 15.51 -5.94
N PHE A 95 -17.09 14.82 -4.82
CA PHE A 95 -16.44 13.54 -4.48
C PHE A 95 -17.41 12.40 -4.12
N MET A 96 -18.72 12.68 -4.12
CA MET A 96 -19.80 11.69 -4.03
C MET A 96 -20.73 11.82 -5.24
N MET A 97 -21.34 10.72 -5.64
CA MET A 97 -22.32 10.63 -6.73
C MET A 97 -23.72 10.53 -6.16
N GLU A 98 -24.64 11.30 -6.72
CA GLU A 98 -26.07 11.19 -6.47
C GLU A 98 -26.67 10.15 -7.45
N ILE A 99 -27.40 9.19 -6.91
CA ILE A 99 -28.04 8.10 -7.66
C ILE A 99 -29.53 8.11 -7.34
N LEU A 100 -30.34 8.04 -8.39
CA LEU A 100 -31.78 7.89 -8.26
C LEU A 100 -32.12 6.40 -8.15
N GLU A 101 -32.44 5.95 -6.95
CA GLU A 101 -32.91 4.59 -6.68
C GLU A 101 -34.44 4.52 -6.80
N LYS A 102 -34.95 3.42 -7.34
CA LYS A 102 -36.38 3.21 -7.54
C LYS A 102 -36.81 1.96 -6.78
N ASP A 103 -37.59 2.16 -5.74
CA ASP A 103 -38.20 1.10 -4.93
C ASP A 103 -39.73 1.12 -5.03
N ASP A 104 -40.38 0.12 -4.43
CA ASP A 104 -41.84 -0.01 -4.38
C ASP A 104 -42.55 1.21 -3.76
N GLY A 105 -41.82 2.01 -2.96
CA GLY A 105 -42.31 3.25 -2.34
C GLY A 105 -42.07 4.54 -3.14
N GLY A 106 -41.42 4.49 -4.30
CA GLY A 106 -41.13 5.66 -5.13
C GLY A 106 -39.67 5.80 -5.55
N ARG A 107 -39.30 6.98 -6.05
CA ARG A 107 -37.91 7.34 -6.36
C ARG A 107 -37.28 8.00 -5.14
N ARG A 108 -36.19 7.44 -4.63
CA ARG A 108 -35.38 8.04 -3.56
C ARG A 108 -34.01 8.41 -4.11
N VAL A 109 -33.45 9.49 -3.60
CA VAL A 109 -32.08 9.88 -3.89
C VAL A 109 -31.16 9.22 -2.87
N VAL A 110 -30.10 8.56 -3.35
CA VAL A 110 -29.06 7.98 -2.52
C VAL A 110 -27.69 8.42 -3.02
N TYR A 111 -26.69 8.34 -2.15
CA TYR A 111 -25.35 8.84 -2.39
C TYR A 111 -24.33 7.71 -2.29
N THR A 112 -23.34 7.71 -3.18
CA THR A 112 -22.24 6.74 -3.17
C THR A 112 -20.91 7.45 -3.40
N PHE A 113 -19.82 6.89 -2.88
CA PHE A 113 -18.51 7.29 -3.37
C PHE A 113 -18.27 6.66 -4.75
N PRO A 114 -17.54 7.32 -5.68
CA PRO A 114 -17.24 6.78 -7.00
C PRO A 114 -16.62 5.38 -6.99
N HIS A 115 -15.89 5.06 -5.92
CA HIS A 115 -15.35 3.72 -5.65
C HIS A 115 -15.09 3.55 -4.15
N LEU A 116 -15.11 2.31 -3.65
CA LEU A 116 -14.85 2.00 -2.23
C LEU A 116 -13.51 2.56 -1.74
N THR A 117 -12.49 2.59 -2.58
CA THR A 117 -11.18 3.14 -2.20
C THR A 117 -11.20 4.66 -2.04
N VAL A 118 -12.12 5.37 -2.69
CA VAL A 118 -12.34 6.81 -2.43
C VAL A 118 -13.00 6.96 -1.05
N GLN A 119 -13.98 6.12 -0.72
CA GLN A 119 -14.58 6.07 0.62
C GLN A 119 -13.53 5.79 1.70
N GLU A 120 -12.66 4.80 1.51
CA GLU A 120 -11.58 4.47 2.45
C GLU A 120 -10.56 5.61 2.59
N PHE A 121 -10.27 6.32 1.50
CA PHE A 121 -9.37 7.48 1.53
C PHE A 121 -9.97 8.64 2.34
N VAL A 122 -11.23 9.00 2.07
CA VAL A 122 -11.95 10.06 2.79
C VAL A 122 -12.11 9.69 4.27
N ALA A 123 -12.39 8.42 4.58
CA ALA A 123 -12.41 7.89 5.95
C ALA A 123 -11.06 8.03 6.66
N ALA A 124 -9.96 7.71 5.97
CA ALA A 124 -8.61 7.83 6.53
C ALA A 124 -8.22 9.30 6.75
N LEU A 125 -8.58 10.19 5.82
CA LEU A 125 -8.34 11.62 5.91
C LEU A 125 -9.03 12.24 7.12
N ALA A 126 -10.29 11.86 7.40
CA ALA A 126 -11.03 12.36 8.56
C ALA A 126 -10.30 12.12 9.90
N GLN A 127 -9.49 11.05 10.01
CA GLN A 127 -8.72 10.78 11.23
C GLN A 127 -7.61 11.82 11.51
N TYR A 128 -7.27 12.62 10.49
CA TYR A 128 -6.38 13.77 10.60
C TYR A 128 -7.13 15.09 10.66
N LEU A 129 -8.46 15.09 10.53
CA LEU A 129 -9.29 16.30 10.65
C LEU A 129 -9.98 16.38 12.01
N THR A 130 -10.09 15.29 12.76
CA THR A 130 -10.79 15.29 14.06
C THR A 130 -10.10 16.23 15.05
N PRO A 131 -10.86 17.02 15.82
CA PRO A 131 -10.35 17.68 17.01
C PRO A 131 -9.78 16.64 17.99
N VAL A 132 -8.81 17.03 18.81
CA VAL A 132 -7.97 16.23 19.75
C VAL A 132 -8.67 15.12 20.59
N ARG A 133 -10.01 15.03 20.58
CA ARG A 133 -10.82 14.05 21.32
C ARG A 133 -10.69 12.59 20.84
N MET A 134 -10.36 12.33 19.58
CA MET A 134 -10.12 10.95 19.10
C MET A 134 -8.63 10.71 18.91
N ASN A 135 -8.06 9.91 19.80
CA ASN A 135 -6.67 9.48 19.70
C ASN A 135 -6.56 8.41 18.59
N LEU A 136 -5.89 8.72 17.47
CA LEU A 136 -5.68 7.82 16.33
C LEU A 136 -5.06 6.49 16.79
N LYS A 137 -4.22 6.50 17.82
CA LYS A 137 -3.70 5.27 18.46
C LYS A 137 -4.81 4.33 18.92
N ASN A 138 -5.89 4.84 19.52
CA ASN A 138 -6.98 4.01 20.01
C ASN A 138 -7.77 3.40 18.85
N LEU A 139 -8.02 4.18 17.80
CA LEU A 139 -8.61 3.68 16.57
C LEU A 139 -7.76 2.56 15.96
N LEU A 140 -6.47 2.81 15.77
CA LEU A 140 -5.55 1.84 15.18
C LEU A 140 -5.46 0.54 16.01
N ARG A 141 -5.52 0.64 17.35
CA ARG A 141 -5.61 -0.53 18.24
C ARG A 141 -6.92 -1.32 18.07
N GLN A 142 -8.04 -0.65 17.81
CA GLN A 142 -9.32 -1.32 17.57
C GLN A 142 -9.32 -2.03 16.22
N ILE A 143 -8.81 -1.35 15.17
CA ILE A 143 -8.70 -1.91 13.83
C ILE A 143 -7.83 -3.17 13.82
N GLN A 144 -6.69 -3.17 14.54
CA GLN A 144 -5.79 -4.33 14.64
C GLN A 144 -6.45 -5.61 15.19
N LYS A 145 -7.52 -5.48 15.99
CA LYS A 145 -8.24 -6.63 16.52
C LYS A 145 -9.13 -7.32 15.47
N ARG A 146 -9.37 -6.65 14.34
CA ARG A 146 -10.16 -7.18 13.22
C ARG A 146 -9.24 -7.90 12.25
N ASN A 147 -9.63 -9.10 11.83
CA ASN A 147 -8.82 -10.01 11.02
C ASN A 147 -9.39 -10.29 9.63
N ASP A 148 -10.38 -9.51 9.19
CA ASP A 148 -11.11 -9.77 7.94
C ASP A 148 -10.64 -8.91 6.75
N GLY A 149 -9.48 -8.25 6.89
CA GLY A 149 -8.82 -7.48 5.83
C GLY A 149 -9.51 -6.17 5.44
N ARG A 150 -10.66 -5.83 6.02
CA ARG A 150 -11.47 -4.69 5.56
C ARG A 150 -10.80 -3.31 5.68
N PHE A 151 -9.76 -3.20 6.49
CA PHE A 151 -9.03 -1.95 6.73
C PHE A 151 -7.65 -1.92 6.06
N GLU A 152 -7.29 -2.88 5.21
CA GLU A 152 -5.95 -2.92 4.60
C GLU A 152 -5.65 -1.69 3.74
N ILE A 153 -6.60 -1.24 2.91
CA ILE A 153 -6.42 -0.04 2.09
C ILE A 153 -6.62 1.24 2.92
N PHE A 154 -7.61 1.28 3.80
CA PHE A 154 -7.74 2.35 4.80
C PHE A 154 -6.40 2.62 5.55
N LEU A 155 -5.74 1.58 6.05
CA LEU A 155 -4.47 1.72 6.79
C LEU A 155 -3.31 2.17 5.90
N ARG A 156 -3.30 1.81 4.61
CA ARG A 156 -2.35 2.38 3.63
C ARG A 156 -2.50 3.89 3.57
N PHE A 157 -3.72 4.38 3.48
CA PHE A 157 -4.00 5.82 3.42
C PHE A 157 -3.68 6.53 4.73
N VAL A 158 -4.04 5.96 5.89
CA VAL A 158 -3.66 6.53 7.19
C VAL A 158 -2.14 6.72 7.26
N VAL A 159 -1.38 5.68 6.95
CA VAL A 159 0.08 5.76 7.00
C VAL A 159 0.64 6.69 5.91
N GLY A 160 0.11 6.68 4.69
CA GLY A 160 0.60 7.55 3.62
C GLY A 160 0.33 9.03 3.85
N LEU A 161 -0.77 9.38 4.54
CA LEU A 161 -1.10 10.74 4.95
C LEU A 161 -0.17 11.25 6.05
N SER A 162 0.56 10.37 6.75
CA SER A 162 1.60 10.78 7.70
C SER A 162 2.84 11.38 7.02
N TRP A 163 2.96 11.29 5.69
CA TRP A 163 4.04 11.94 4.96
C TRP A 163 3.70 13.40 4.61
N PRO A 164 4.51 14.39 5.05
CA PRO A 164 4.18 15.80 4.85
C PRO A 164 3.97 16.22 3.39
N HIS A 165 4.68 15.59 2.44
CA HIS A 165 4.54 15.94 1.03
C HIS A 165 3.20 15.48 0.44
N THR A 166 2.64 14.36 0.91
CA THR A 166 1.32 13.85 0.51
C THR A 166 0.19 14.70 1.09
N ALA A 167 0.33 15.15 2.34
CA ALA A 167 -0.69 15.92 3.03
C ALA A 167 -0.77 17.39 2.58
N ARG A 168 0.38 17.99 2.23
CA ARG A 168 0.53 19.44 1.98
C ARG A 168 -0.52 20.03 1.05
N GLN A 169 -0.84 19.36 -0.06
CA GLN A 169 -1.83 19.86 -1.01
C GLN A 169 -3.23 19.93 -0.39
N LEU A 170 -3.60 18.93 0.42
CA LEU A 170 -4.90 18.91 1.10
C LEU A 170 -4.95 19.96 2.23
N GLU A 171 -3.82 20.22 2.90
CA GLU A 171 -3.74 21.24 3.96
C GLU A 171 -4.02 22.66 3.45
N GLU A 172 -3.78 22.94 2.16
CA GLU A 172 -4.14 24.22 1.51
C GLU A 172 -5.66 24.50 1.58
N ILE A 173 -6.48 23.44 1.62
CA ILE A 173 -7.95 23.54 1.57
C ILE A 173 -8.56 23.21 2.94
N LEU A 174 -8.02 22.19 3.62
CA LEU A 174 -8.58 21.62 4.86
C LEU A 174 -7.87 22.11 6.12
N GLY A 175 -6.85 22.95 6.00
CA GLY A 175 -6.00 23.36 7.10
C GLY A 175 -5.01 22.26 7.55
N PRO A 176 -4.14 22.57 8.51
CA PRO A 176 -3.05 21.68 8.90
C PRO A 176 -3.55 20.37 9.52
N LEU A 177 -2.88 19.26 9.18
CA LEU A 177 -3.10 17.99 9.85
C LEU A 177 -2.34 17.98 11.18
N PRO A 178 -2.94 17.52 12.30
CA PRO A 178 -2.27 17.54 13.60
C PRO A 178 -1.01 16.67 13.63
N ASN A 179 0.12 17.28 14.01
CA ASN A 179 1.40 16.57 14.21
C ASN A 179 1.28 15.39 15.18
N ALA A 180 0.40 15.49 16.18
CA ALA A 180 0.14 14.39 17.12
C ALA A 180 -0.36 13.13 16.39
N SER A 181 -1.33 13.26 15.48
CA SER A 181 -1.86 12.15 14.68
C SER A 181 -0.80 11.57 13.75
N VAL A 182 0.04 12.42 13.14
CA VAL A 182 1.18 11.98 12.33
C VAL A 182 2.15 11.12 13.15
N CYS A 183 2.55 11.59 14.34
CA CYS A 183 3.42 10.85 15.25
C CYS A 183 2.80 9.53 15.73
N GLU A 184 1.49 9.50 15.97
CA GLU A 184 0.76 8.29 16.37
C GLU A 184 0.76 7.24 15.25
N ALA A 185 0.52 7.63 14.00
CA ALA A 185 0.57 6.74 12.85
C ALA A 185 1.99 6.16 12.62
N ILE A 186 3.02 7.00 12.70
CA ILE A 186 4.43 6.59 12.54
C ILE A 186 4.83 5.62 13.67
N SER A 187 4.48 5.96 14.92
CA SER A 187 4.79 5.11 16.08
C SER A 187 4.08 3.77 15.99
N TRP A 188 2.82 3.78 15.56
CA TRP A 188 2.06 2.57 15.31
C TRP A 188 2.70 1.72 14.22
N LEU A 189 3.08 2.29 13.08
CA LEU A 189 3.72 1.55 11.99
C LEU A 189 5.02 0.91 12.46
N LYS A 190 5.88 1.68 13.15
CA LYS A 190 7.13 1.18 13.73
C LYS A 190 6.90 -0.09 14.56
N PHE A 191 6.00 0.01 15.54
CA PHE A 191 5.67 -1.10 16.43
C PHE A 191 5.15 -2.34 15.68
N ASN A 192 4.33 -2.14 14.65
CA ASN A 192 3.74 -3.24 13.90
C ASN A 192 4.72 -3.91 12.93
N VAL A 193 5.65 -3.15 12.34
CA VAL A 193 6.73 -3.73 11.53
C VAL A 193 7.56 -4.67 12.40
N GLU A 194 8.01 -4.20 13.56
CA GLU A 194 8.80 -5.00 14.52
C GLU A 194 8.04 -6.25 14.99
N ALA A 195 6.74 -6.13 15.28
CA ALA A 195 5.91 -7.26 15.68
C ALA A 195 5.68 -8.26 14.54
N ALA A 196 5.45 -7.79 13.31
CA ALA A 196 5.20 -8.65 12.16
C ALA A 196 6.44 -9.46 11.75
N ILE A 197 7.64 -8.86 11.87
CA ILE A 197 8.91 -9.55 11.65
C ILE A 197 9.03 -10.74 12.61
N LYS A 198 8.77 -10.54 13.91
CA LYS A 198 8.83 -11.61 14.93
C LYS A 198 7.80 -12.72 14.69
N GLN A 199 6.68 -12.41 14.05
CA GLN A 199 5.60 -13.36 13.78
C GLN A 199 5.70 -14.04 12.40
N SER A 200 6.71 -13.71 11.60
CA SER A 200 6.89 -14.15 10.21
C SER A 200 7.13 -15.66 10.03
N GLY A 201 7.13 -16.46 11.10
CA GLY A 201 7.17 -17.93 11.01
C GLY A 201 5.88 -18.57 10.45
N SER A 202 4.73 -17.89 10.55
CA SER A 202 3.43 -18.39 10.10
C SER A 202 2.97 -17.75 8.78
N LYS A 203 2.02 -18.36 8.07
CA LYS A 203 1.43 -17.80 6.84
C LYS A 203 0.76 -16.45 7.09
N ASP A 204 0.02 -16.33 8.20
CA ASP A 204 -0.65 -15.07 8.60
C ASP A 204 0.37 -14.02 9.02
N GLY A 205 1.44 -14.43 9.70
CA GLY A 205 2.57 -13.56 10.02
C GLY A 205 3.24 -12.98 8.78
N LYS A 206 3.48 -13.80 7.75
CA LYS A 206 4.04 -13.36 6.46
C LYS A 206 3.09 -12.41 5.72
N ARG A 207 1.78 -12.68 5.75
CA ARG A 207 0.75 -11.74 5.22
C ARG A 207 0.83 -10.39 5.93
N LYS A 208 0.87 -10.39 7.27
CA LYS A 208 1.00 -9.15 8.07
C LYS A 208 2.30 -8.43 7.76
N LEU A 209 3.42 -9.15 7.66
CA LEU A 209 4.71 -8.57 7.29
C LEU A 209 4.66 -7.91 5.91
N LEU A 210 4.07 -8.57 4.92
CA LEU A 210 3.89 -7.98 3.58
C LEU A 210 3.03 -6.71 3.64
N ASN A 211 1.92 -6.73 4.40
CA ASN A 211 1.11 -5.52 4.60
C ASN A 211 1.93 -4.38 5.23
N MET A 212 2.83 -4.68 6.18
CA MET A 212 3.73 -3.67 6.74
C MET A 212 4.70 -3.10 5.69
N MET A 213 5.16 -3.90 4.72
CA MET A 213 5.97 -3.41 3.61
C MET A 213 5.19 -2.43 2.73
N TYR A 214 3.92 -2.73 2.45
CA TYR A 214 3.04 -1.78 1.76
C TYR A 214 2.86 -0.48 2.55
N TYR A 215 2.74 -0.54 3.88
CA TYR A 215 2.58 0.67 4.69
C TYR A 215 3.87 1.48 4.76
N LEU A 216 5.04 0.84 4.86
CA LEU A 216 6.34 1.51 4.76
C LEU A 216 6.51 2.19 3.40
N PHE A 217 6.11 1.51 2.32
CA PHE A 217 6.06 2.09 0.98
C PHE A 217 5.15 3.33 0.94
N GLU A 218 3.93 3.26 1.47
CA GLU A 218 3.04 4.42 1.47
C GLU A 218 3.57 5.60 2.32
N SER A 219 4.27 5.32 3.42
CA SER A 219 4.84 6.35 4.31
C SER A 219 5.95 7.18 3.67
N GLN A 220 6.64 6.65 2.64
CA GLN A 220 7.82 7.26 2.01
C GLN A 220 8.86 7.78 3.04
N ASN A 221 8.91 7.17 4.24
CA ASN A 221 9.74 7.62 5.35
C ASN A 221 11.01 6.75 5.44
N ASN A 222 12.08 7.23 4.82
CA ASN A 222 13.36 6.52 4.74
C ASN A 222 13.94 6.23 6.12
N THR A 223 13.91 7.20 7.04
CA THR A 223 14.42 7.03 8.41
C THR A 223 13.67 5.95 9.16
N LEU A 224 12.34 5.89 9.01
CA LEU A 224 11.52 4.85 9.61
C LEU A 224 11.83 3.47 9.02
N ALA A 225 11.96 3.36 7.70
CA ALA A 225 12.33 2.10 7.05
C ALA A 225 13.73 1.62 7.51
N GLN A 226 14.71 2.51 7.58
CA GLN A 226 16.06 2.21 8.06
C GLN A 226 16.05 1.70 9.51
N VAL A 227 15.40 2.42 10.42
CA VAL A 227 15.41 2.04 11.84
C VAL A 227 14.61 0.77 12.13
N THR A 228 13.61 0.45 11.31
CA THR A 228 12.77 -0.74 11.50
C THR A 228 13.29 -1.98 10.81
N LEU A 229 13.86 -1.86 9.61
CA LEU A 229 14.31 -2.99 8.79
C LEU A 229 15.83 -3.20 8.83
N GLY A 230 16.62 -2.13 8.95
CA GLY A 230 18.08 -2.23 8.93
C GLY A 230 18.68 -2.93 10.16
N ALA A 231 17.92 -3.01 11.26
CA ALA A 231 18.33 -3.70 12.48
C ALA A 231 17.89 -5.19 12.53
N VAL A 232 17.28 -5.69 11.46
CA VAL A 232 16.63 -7.00 11.44
C VAL A 232 17.60 -8.07 10.97
N GLU A 233 17.74 -9.13 11.76
CA GLU A 233 18.55 -10.29 11.40
C GLU A 233 18.00 -11.02 10.18
N THR A 234 16.69 -11.31 10.13
CA THR A 234 16.07 -12.00 8.99
C THR A 234 14.70 -11.44 8.64
N LEU A 235 14.52 -11.05 7.37
CA LEU A 235 13.22 -10.79 6.76
C LEU A 235 12.74 -12.05 6.03
N ASN A 236 11.75 -12.73 6.61
CA ASN A 236 11.30 -14.03 6.14
C ASN A 236 9.96 -13.96 5.40
N PHE A 237 10.00 -14.18 4.08
CA PHE A 237 8.82 -14.37 3.22
C PHE A 237 8.73 -15.79 2.66
N SER A 238 9.61 -16.72 3.06
CA SER A 238 9.66 -18.08 2.51
C SER A 238 8.29 -18.75 2.38
N ARG A 239 8.04 -19.50 1.32
CA ARG A 239 6.77 -20.21 1.06
C ARG A 239 5.53 -19.31 1.06
N PHE A 240 5.71 -18.00 0.88
CA PHE A 240 4.62 -17.05 0.71
C PHE A 240 4.63 -16.54 -0.73
N ARG A 241 3.52 -16.75 -1.45
CA ARG A 241 3.45 -16.35 -2.86
C ARG A 241 3.58 -14.83 -2.99
N LEU A 242 4.56 -14.37 -3.76
CA LEU A 242 4.77 -12.96 -4.06
C LEU A 242 4.50 -12.71 -5.53
N ASN A 243 3.59 -11.77 -5.81
CA ASN A 243 3.32 -11.32 -7.17
C ASN A 243 4.32 -10.22 -7.59
N PRO A 244 4.31 -9.79 -8.86
CA PRO A 244 5.27 -8.78 -9.31
C PRO A 244 5.11 -7.40 -8.65
N LEU A 245 3.92 -7.02 -8.19
CA LEU A 245 3.72 -5.79 -7.40
C LEU A 245 4.34 -5.91 -6.00
N ASP A 246 4.16 -7.06 -5.34
CA ASP A 246 4.78 -7.32 -4.03
C ASP A 246 6.30 -7.17 -4.14
N CYS A 247 6.88 -7.70 -5.22
CA CYS A 247 8.29 -7.57 -5.55
C CYS A 247 8.72 -6.10 -5.75
N ALA A 248 7.89 -5.28 -6.40
CA ALA A 248 8.15 -3.85 -6.59
C ALA A 248 8.19 -3.10 -5.24
N VAL A 249 7.21 -3.38 -4.38
CA VAL A 249 7.08 -2.77 -3.05
C VAL A 249 8.25 -3.17 -2.16
N LEU A 250 8.57 -4.47 -2.12
CA LEU A 250 9.74 -4.99 -1.40
C LEU A 250 11.02 -4.31 -1.90
N SER A 251 11.23 -4.25 -3.22
CA SER A 251 12.43 -3.64 -3.78
C SER A 251 12.57 -2.18 -3.38
N HIS A 252 11.48 -1.41 -3.43
CA HIS A 252 11.51 0.00 -3.02
C HIS A 252 11.87 0.14 -1.53
N VAL A 253 11.19 -0.60 -0.66
CA VAL A 253 11.38 -0.50 0.79
C VAL A 253 12.78 -0.94 1.20
N LEU A 254 13.29 -2.05 0.64
CA LEU A 254 14.64 -2.55 0.93
C LEU A 254 15.73 -1.58 0.45
N GLN A 255 15.50 -0.85 -0.66
CA GLN A 255 16.43 0.18 -1.14
C GLN A 255 16.57 1.38 -0.18
N LEU A 256 15.60 1.58 0.72
CA LEU A 256 15.70 2.63 1.74
C LEU A 256 16.72 2.28 2.83
N CYS A 257 17.09 1.00 2.95
CA CYS A 257 18.06 0.51 3.93
C CYS A 257 19.48 0.55 3.38
N ASP A 258 20.46 0.72 4.28
CA ASP A 258 21.88 0.64 3.91
C ASP A 258 22.29 -0.82 3.67
N THR A 259 21.83 -1.72 4.55
CA THR A 259 22.08 -3.16 4.47
C THR A 259 20.90 -3.91 5.10
N ILE A 260 20.62 -5.09 4.56
CA ILE A 260 19.69 -6.09 5.07
C ILE A 260 20.51 -7.34 5.35
N GLU A 261 20.45 -7.88 6.57
CA GLU A 261 21.31 -9.01 6.94
C GLU A 261 20.91 -10.28 6.18
N ASN A 262 19.69 -10.78 6.38
CA ASN A 262 19.18 -11.94 5.66
C ASN A 262 17.80 -11.66 5.06
N LEU A 263 17.63 -11.95 3.76
CA LEU A 263 16.34 -11.95 3.09
C LEU A 263 16.00 -13.37 2.62
N ASP A 264 14.93 -13.95 3.15
CA ASP A 264 14.48 -15.30 2.79
C ASP A 264 13.22 -15.25 1.93
N LEU A 265 13.41 -15.54 0.63
CA LEU A 265 12.40 -15.61 -0.42
C LEU A 265 12.21 -17.04 -0.96
N ASN A 266 12.71 -18.08 -0.26
CA ASN A 266 12.62 -19.45 -0.74
C ASN A 266 11.18 -19.88 -1.02
N HIS A 267 10.92 -20.50 -2.17
CA HIS A 267 9.60 -20.98 -2.58
C HIS A 267 8.49 -19.89 -2.57
N CYS A 268 8.83 -18.62 -2.86
CA CYS A 268 7.83 -17.55 -3.02
C CYS A 268 7.11 -17.57 -4.38
N ASN A 269 7.45 -18.50 -5.28
CA ASN A 269 6.86 -18.61 -6.63
C ASN A 269 6.88 -17.26 -7.39
N ILE A 270 8.05 -16.59 -7.36
CA ILE A 270 8.26 -15.31 -8.04
C ILE A 270 8.62 -15.58 -9.50
N GLY A 271 7.81 -15.07 -10.44
CA GLY A 271 8.11 -15.15 -11.87
C GLY A 271 9.14 -14.12 -12.33
N ALA A 272 9.59 -14.21 -13.59
CA ALA A 272 10.62 -13.36 -14.17
C ALA A 272 10.37 -11.84 -13.98
N GLU A 273 9.13 -11.39 -14.18
CA GLU A 273 8.74 -9.99 -13.98
C GLU A 273 8.88 -9.53 -12.52
N GLY A 274 8.65 -10.43 -11.56
CA GLY A 274 8.87 -10.15 -10.14
C GLY A 274 10.35 -10.08 -9.79
N ILE A 275 11.16 -10.99 -10.35
CA ILE A 275 12.62 -10.96 -10.19
C ILE A 275 13.20 -9.66 -10.73
N GLN A 276 12.83 -9.27 -11.94
CA GLN A 276 13.29 -8.02 -12.56
C GLN A 276 13.03 -6.81 -11.64
N ARG A 277 11.91 -6.79 -10.93
CA ARG A 277 11.59 -5.72 -9.98
C ARG A 277 12.38 -5.80 -8.67
N LEU A 278 12.78 -6.99 -8.22
CA LEU A 278 13.60 -7.17 -7.02
C LEU A 278 15.08 -6.83 -7.22
N VAL A 279 15.62 -7.04 -8.43
CA VAL A 279 17.04 -6.82 -8.76
C VAL A 279 17.64 -5.53 -8.16
N PRO A 280 17.00 -4.36 -8.26
CA PRO A 280 17.55 -3.11 -7.73
C PRO A 280 17.81 -3.14 -6.22
N ALA A 281 17.18 -4.02 -5.44
CA ALA A 281 17.34 -4.11 -3.99
C ALA A 281 18.26 -5.25 -3.53
N LEU A 282 18.57 -6.22 -4.39
CA LEU A 282 19.27 -7.44 -3.94
C LEU A 282 20.68 -7.14 -3.44
N HIS A 283 21.35 -6.13 -3.99
CA HIS A 283 22.67 -5.67 -3.54
C HIS A 283 22.68 -5.13 -2.11
N LYS A 284 21.51 -4.84 -1.52
CA LYS A 284 21.39 -4.44 -0.11
C LYS A 284 21.44 -5.64 0.84
N CYS A 285 21.23 -6.86 0.35
CA CYS A 285 21.17 -8.06 1.17
C CYS A 285 22.57 -8.69 1.33
N ARG A 286 23.00 -8.96 2.57
CA ARG A 286 24.24 -9.71 2.82
C ARG A 286 24.07 -11.19 2.49
N GLN A 287 22.92 -11.75 2.88
CA GLN A 287 22.51 -13.08 2.48
C GLN A 287 21.12 -13.04 1.83
N LEU A 288 21.00 -13.76 0.72
CA LEU A 288 19.74 -13.97 0.01
C LEU A 288 19.51 -15.46 -0.10
N ARG A 289 18.33 -15.92 0.34
CA ARG A 289 17.82 -17.27 0.06
C ARG A 289 16.70 -17.17 -0.95
N PHE A 290 16.89 -17.75 -2.12
CA PHE A 290 15.93 -17.66 -3.21
C PHE A 290 15.91 -18.98 -4.00
N VAL A 291 14.75 -19.36 -4.54
CA VAL A 291 14.64 -20.51 -5.46
C VAL A 291 14.10 -20.01 -6.80
N LEU A 292 14.90 -20.13 -7.85
CA LEU A 292 14.45 -19.94 -9.22
C LEU A 292 13.60 -21.14 -9.63
N ILE A 293 12.38 -20.88 -10.06
CA ILE A 293 11.58 -21.85 -10.79
C ILE A 293 11.86 -21.56 -12.26
N ASP A 294 12.84 -22.24 -12.83
CA ASP A 294 13.05 -22.16 -14.27
C ASP A 294 11.86 -22.78 -14.99
N GLY A 295 11.38 -22.07 -16.00
CA GLY A 295 10.45 -22.62 -16.97
C GLY A 295 11.08 -23.82 -17.64
N PHE A 296 10.41 -24.97 -17.53
CA PHE A 296 10.58 -26.22 -18.29
C PHE A 296 11.92 -26.39 -19.04
N SER A 297 12.77 -27.29 -18.55
CA SER A 297 13.90 -27.81 -19.30
C SER A 297 13.41 -28.36 -20.65
N GLN A 298 13.92 -27.82 -21.75
CA GLN A 298 13.71 -28.36 -23.09
C GLN A 298 14.54 -29.64 -23.27
N LYS A 299 14.07 -30.75 -22.69
CA LYS A 299 14.44 -32.10 -23.14
C LYS A 299 13.18 -32.84 -23.56
N PRO A 300 13.08 -33.32 -24.81
CA PRO A 300 11.92 -34.08 -25.24
C PRO A 300 11.89 -35.41 -24.47
N GLY A 301 10.93 -35.57 -23.56
CA GLY A 301 10.61 -36.87 -22.93
C GLY A 301 10.47 -36.91 -21.41
N GLU A 302 10.96 -35.91 -20.65
CA GLU A 302 10.85 -35.91 -19.19
C GLU A 302 10.37 -34.54 -18.68
N TYR A 303 9.08 -34.44 -18.38
CA TYR A 303 8.51 -33.27 -17.72
C TYR A 303 8.75 -33.35 -16.21
N GLN A 304 9.95 -32.99 -15.76
CA GLN A 304 10.22 -32.75 -14.35
C GLN A 304 10.48 -31.26 -14.08
N PRO A 305 9.86 -30.64 -13.06
CA PRO A 305 10.23 -29.31 -12.62
C PRO A 305 11.67 -29.35 -12.07
N VAL A 306 12.56 -28.54 -12.64
CA VAL A 306 13.89 -28.29 -12.06
C VAL A 306 13.77 -27.04 -11.21
N SER A 307 14.07 -27.14 -9.91
CA SER A 307 14.19 -25.99 -9.02
C SER A 307 15.66 -25.72 -8.76
N GLU A 308 16.13 -24.50 -9.03
CA GLU A 308 17.48 -24.08 -8.68
C GLU A 308 17.43 -23.26 -7.40
N VAL A 309 18.17 -23.70 -6.38
CA VAL A 309 18.32 -22.93 -5.14
C VAL A 309 19.51 -22.01 -5.33
N CYS A 310 19.26 -20.71 -5.30
CA CYS A 310 20.30 -19.68 -5.27
C CYS A 310 20.53 -19.27 -3.82
N GLU A 311 21.73 -19.53 -3.33
CA GLU A 311 22.23 -18.91 -2.10
C GLU A 311 23.23 -17.84 -2.52
N CYS A 312 23.00 -16.59 -2.12
CA CYS A 312 24.01 -15.53 -2.24
C CYS A 312 24.58 -15.24 -0.86
N SER A 313 25.91 -15.23 -0.75
CA SER A 313 26.63 -14.59 0.35
C SER A 313 27.57 -13.54 -0.24
N GLY A 314 27.29 -12.25 -0.03
CA GLY A 314 28.02 -11.15 -0.68
C GLY A 314 27.67 -10.95 -2.17
N ASN A 315 28.61 -10.43 -2.97
CA ASN A 315 28.42 -10.14 -4.42
C ASN A 315 28.45 -11.40 -5.33
N ILE A 316 28.40 -12.60 -4.76
CA ILE A 316 28.54 -13.86 -5.50
C ILE A 316 27.21 -14.61 -5.47
N LEU A 317 26.64 -14.83 -6.65
CA LEU A 317 25.53 -15.76 -6.89
C LEU A 317 26.09 -17.18 -6.97
N THR A 318 25.85 -18.00 -5.94
CA THR A 318 26.15 -19.43 -6.00
C THR A 318 24.90 -20.23 -6.36
N TYR A 319 24.97 -20.97 -7.47
CA TYR A 319 23.91 -21.84 -7.97
C TYR A 319 24.04 -23.23 -7.36
N ARG A 320 22.98 -23.76 -6.75
CA ARG A 320 22.85 -25.20 -6.45
C ARG A 320 21.67 -25.77 -7.23
N GLN A 321 21.96 -26.58 -8.24
CA GLN A 321 20.96 -27.42 -8.88
C GLN A 321 20.56 -28.55 -7.91
N SER A 322 19.29 -28.57 -7.51
CA SER A 322 18.68 -29.74 -6.87
C SER A 322 17.79 -30.43 -7.90
N VAL A 323 18.29 -31.49 -8.51
CA VAL A 323 17.47 -32.39 -9.32
C VAL A 323 16.69 -33.28 -8.35
N SER A 324 15.37 -33.33 -8.49
CA SER A 324 14.51 -34.24 -7.73
C SER A 324 14.59 -35.67 -8.29
N LEU A 325 15.79 -36.24 -8.27
CA LEU A 325 16.00 -37.67 -8.39
C LEU A 325 16.91 -38.06 -7.24
N GLY A 326 16.47 -39.05 -6.46
CA GLY A 326 17.16 -39.45 -5.24
C GLY A 326 18.59 -39.87 -5.55
N GLU A 327 19.54 -38.96 -5.34
CA GLU A 327 20.93 -39.16 -4.94
C GLU A 327 21.67 -37.81 -4.97
N ASN A 328 22.38 -37.50 -3.89
CA ASN A 328 23.17 -36.29 -3.73
C ASN A 328 24.34 -36.26 -4.72
N SER A 329 24.36 -35.32 -5.65
CA SER A 329 25.59 -34.93 -6.37
C SER A 329 25.80 -33.42 -6.28
N GLN A 330 26.85 -33.01 -5.56
CA GLN A 330 27.32 -31.63 -5.52
C GLN A 330 28.23 -31.37 -6.72
N HIS A 331 27.88 -30.41 -7.58
CA HIS A 331 28.82 -29.84 -8.54
C HIS A 331 29.08 -28.38 -8.19
N ASN A 332 30.33 -28.05 -7.89
CA ASN A 332 30.81 -26.67 -7.76
C ASN A 332 31.24 -26.20 -9.16
N LEU A 333 30.52 -25.24 -9.74
CA LEU A 333 30.99 -24.49 -10.90
C LEU A 333 31.42 -23.10 -10.42
N ALA A 334 32.72 -22.89 -10.35
CA ALA A 334 33.30 -21.56 -10.20
C ALA A 334 33.30 -20.90 -11.59
N ILE A 335 32.57 -19.79 -11.75
CA ILE A 335 32.72 -18.94 -12.93
C ILE A 335 33.81 -17.92 -12.58
N THR A 336 35.00 -18.12 -13.13
CA THR A 336 36.02 -17.08 -13.24
C THR A 336 35.57 -16.04 -14.25
N ASP A 337 35.64 -14.78 -13.83
CA ASP A 337 35.46 -13.55 -14.60
C ASP A 337 36.14 -13.63 -15.97
N PRO A 338 35.42 -13.59 -17.11
CA PRO A 338 36.05 -13.36 -18.38
C PRO A 338 36.17 -11.85 -18.58
N GLN A 339 37.39 -11.36 -18.44
CA GLN A 339 37.85 -10.01 -18.81
C GLN A 339 37.04 -9.41 -19.97
N TYR A 340 36.41 -8.25 -19.75
CA TYR A 340 36.68 -6.97 -20.42
C TYR A 340 35.84 -5.83 -19.83
#